data_AF-A0AAE0W3Z2-F1
#
_entry.id   AF-A0AAE0W3Z2-F1
#
_cell.length_a   1.000
_cell.length_b   1.000
_cell.length_c   1.000
_cell.angle_alpha   90.00
_cell.angle_beta   90.00
_cell.angle_gamma   90.00
#
_symmetry.space_group_name_H-M   'P 1'
#
loop_
_entity.id
_entity.type
_entity.pdbx_description
1 polymer ?
#
loop_
_entity_poly.entity_id
_entity_poly.type
_entity_poly.pdbx_seq_one_letter_code
_entity_poly.pdbx_strand_id
1 'polypeptide(L)'
;MPNKASYLSYMDVENIISLRGVQKPSEIASRYKIGLTRLYKIWTDASPDKKFPGGFTGTQAGKKLTEVAKKLIEENNNQRTEISKIQEEFNSLQNLASKSRDNIKRKQQQVQNMMARYKLLRQQQQQIKELMTMIPDNEQQLKTLTTQKDQQQKIIDELNLKIAENKIIIENQTINNAQLRKIIDDNDTIEQGLNEILSKTQPPAPKIRLYNGKSVEQVLTDALLKPEEDMKSKQPMNATKVSKKKTVEQIISATASQHH
;
A
#
# COMPACT_ATOMS: atom_id res chain seq x y z
N MET A 1 87.21 13.76 -24.33
CA MET A 1 86.81 14.74 -23.30
C MET A 1 86.66 16.09 -24.00
N PRO A 2 85.50 16.76 -24.00
CA PRO A 2 85.43 18.14 -24.43
C PRO A 2 86.17 18.98 -23.39
N ASN A 3 87.23 19.67 -23.82
CA ASN A 3 88.04 20.57 -23.01
C ASN A 3 87.16 21.65 -22.36
N LYS A 4 87.64 22.19 -21.23
CA LYS A 4 87.07 23.30 -20.42
C LYS A 4 86.65 24.53 -21.26
N ALA A 5 85.60 24.40 -22.04
CA ALA A 5 84.82 25.53 -22.50
C ALA A 5 83.98 25.93 -21.30
N SER A 6 84.48 26.91 -20.54
CA SER A 6 83.69 27.69 -19.59
C SER A 6 82.35 27.97 -20.26
N TYR A 7 81.24 27.46 -19.73
CA TYR A 7 79.92 27.66 -20.31
C TYR A 7 79.64 29.18 -20.33
N LEU A 8 79.87 29.82 -21.48
CA LEU A 8 79.47 31.20 -21.70
C LEU A 8 77.94 31.23 -21.64
N SER A 9 77.40 32.04 -20.74
CA SER A 9 75.95 32.20 -20.65
C SER A 9 75.43 32.91 -21.90
N TYR A 10 74.15 32.75 -22.23
CA TYR A 10 73.51 33.44 -23.36
C TYR A 10 73.76 34.96 -23.35
N MET A 11 73.69 35.57 -22.17
CA MET A 11 74.03 36.98 -21.95
C MET A 11 75.47 37.27 -22.38
N ASP A 12 76.42 36.40 -22.03
CA ASP A 12 77.84 36.56 -22.36
C ASP A 12 78.07 36.51 -23.88
N VAL A 13 77.31 35.66 -24.59
CA VAL A 13 77.33 35.53 -26.06
C VAL A 13 76.74 36.77 -26.75
N GLU A 14 75.61 37.32 -26.27
CA GLU A 14 75.04 38.58 -26.78
C GLU A 14 75.98 39.78 -26.59
N ASN A 15 76.67 39.84 -25.46
CA ASN A 15 77.65 40.88 -25.18
C ASN A 15 78.84 40.82 -26.14
N ILE A 16 79.32 39.61 -26.46
CA ILE A 16 80.45 39.41 -27.38
C ILE A 16 80.12 39.89 -28.79
N ILE A 17 78.89 39.68 -29.27
CA ILE A 17 78.45 40.20 -30.59
C ILE A 17 78.34 41.73 -30.58
N SER A 18 77.86 42.29 -29.48
CA SER A 18 77.63 43.73 -29.31
C SER A 18 78.94 44.55 -29.29
N LEU A 19 80.06 43.91 -28.93
CA LEU A 19 81.42 44.46 -29.06
C LEU A 19 81.83 44.77 -30.51
N ARG A 20 81.10 44.28 -31.52
CA ARG A 20 81.45 44.47 -32.95
C ARG A 20 80.91 45.76 -33.57
N GLY A 21 80.04 46.50 -32.87
CA GLY A 21 79.44 47.75 -33.36
C GLY A 21 79.69 48.97 -32.47
N VAL A 22 80.34 48.78 -31.33
CA VAL A 22 80.49 49.81 -30.30
C VAL A 22 81.96 49.94 -29.95
N GLN A 23 82.53 51.15 -30.11
CA GLN A 23 83.96 51.39 -29.93
C GLN A 23 84.39 51.36 -28.45
N LYS A 24 83.46 51.45 -27.50
CA LYS A 24 83.77 51.58 -26.06
C LYS A 24 83.10 50.49 -25.20
N PRO A 25 83.87 49.77 -24.35
CA PRO A 25 83.33 48.73 -23.46
C PRO A 25 82.25 49.25 -22.47
N SER A 26 82.35 50.52 -22.08
CA SER A 26 81.39 51.19 -21.19
C SER A 26 79.98 51.30 -21.78
N GLU A 27 79.86 51.49 -23.09
CA GLU A 27 78.57 51.60 -23.78
C GLU A 27 77.84 50.24 -23.83
N ILE A 28 78.59 49.15 -23.94
CA ILE A 28 78.05 47.78 -23.94
C ILE A 28 77.65 47.37 -22.53
N ALA A 29 78.51 47.64 -21.54
CA ALA A 29 78.21 47.46 -20.13
C ALA A 29 76.90 48.18 -19.75
N SER A 30 76.71 49.41 -20.24
CA SER A 30 75.48 50.17 -20.02
C SER A 30 74.27 49.59 -20.76
N ARG A 31 74.42 49.22 -22.04
CA ARG A 31 73.32 48.71 -22.88
C ARG A 31 72.72 47.41 -22.36
N TYR A 32 73.57 46.52 -21.83
CA TYR A 32 73.15 45.22 -21.31
C TYR A 32 73.00 45.21 -19.78
N LYS A 33 73.21 46.36 -19.12
CA LYS A 33 73.17 46.53 -17.65
C LYS A 33 74.09 45.55 -16.91
N ILE A 34 75.34 45.45 -17.37
CA ILE A 34 76.36 44.55 -16.82
C ILE A 34 77.51 45.40 -16.32
N GLY A 35 77.99 45.14 -15.11
CA GLY A 35 79.16 45.85 -14.58
C GLY A 35 80.39 45.62 -15.47
N LEU A 36 81.17 46.67 -15.70
CA LEU A 36 82.41 46.62 -16.51
C LEU A 36 83.32 45.46 -16.09
N THR A 37 83.50 45.24 -14.78
CA THR A 37 84.32 44.14 -14.25
C THR A 37 83.83 42.76 -14.70
N ARG A 38 82.50 42.57 -14.79
CA ARG A 38 81.91 41.31 -15.26
C ARG A 38 82.07 41.16 -16.77
N LEU A 39 81.96 42.25 -17.54
CA LEU A 39 82.26 42.27 -18.97
C LEU A 39 83.71 41.90 -19.28
N TYR A 40 84.67 42.42 -18.50
CA TYR A 40 86.09 42.05 -18.59
C TYR A 40 86.36 40.58 -18.25
N LYS A 41 85.65 40.02 -17.26
CA LYS A 41 85.77 38.60 -16.90
C LYS A 41 85.26 37.68 -18.02
N ILE A 42 84.10 37.99 -18.58
CA ILE A 42 83.54 37.26 -19.72
C ILE A 42 84.52 37.24 -20.89
N TRP A 43 85.21 38.37 -21.11
CA TRP A 43 86.25 38.49 -22.13
C TRP A 43 87.46 37.59 -21.86
N THR A 44 88.03 37.67 -20.66
CA THR A 44 89.21 36.88 -20.30
C THR A 44 88.92 35.39 -20.35
N ASP A 45 87.69 34.99 -20.02
CA ASP A 45 87.27 33.59 -20.06
C ASP A 45 87.07 33.09 -21.50
N ALA A 46 86.62 33.97 -22.42
CA ALA A 46 86.39 33.63 -23.84
C ALA A 46 87.63 33.75 -24.74
N SER A 47 88.62 34.56 -24.36
CA SER A 47 89.88 34.73 -25.09
C SER A 47 91.02 35.02 -24.12
N PRO A 48 91.53 33.99 -23.41
CA PRO A 48 92.52 34.13 -22.34
C PRO A 48 93.80 34.86 -22.77
N ASP A 49 94.15 34.75 -24.06
CA ASP A 49 95.44 35.19 -24.59
C ASP A 49 95.39 36.59 -25.23
N LYS A 50 94.29 37.34 -25.11
CA LYS A 50 94.13 38.65 -25.77
C LYS A 50 93.78 39.76 -24.79
N LYS A 51 94.59 40.82 -24.77
CA LYS A 51 94.26 42.10 -24.10
C LYS A 51 92.94 42.64 -24.68
N PHE A 52 92.03 43.07 -23.80
CA PHE A 52 90.74 43.66 -24.16
C PHE A 52 90.96 44.83 -25.13
N PRO A 53 90.57 44.70 -26.42
CA PRO A 53 90.96 45.67 -27.42
C PRO A 53 89.99 46.85 -27.41
N GLY A 54 90.51 48.06 -27.62
CA GLY A 54 89.74 49.21 -28.07
C GLY A 54 89.21 49.07 -29.51
N GLY A 55 88.81 47.88 -29.94
CA GLY A 55 88.35 47.58 -31.30
C GLY A 55 88.35 46.09 -31.62
N PHE A 56 87.18 45.47 -31.59
CA PHE A 56 86.97 44.04 -31.90
C PHE A 56 86.88 43.73 -33.41
N THR A 57 86.93 44.75 -34.26
CA THR A 57 86.36 44.69 -35.62
C THR A 57 87.22 43.99 -36.69
N GLY A 58 88.46 43.59 -36.40
CA GLY A 58 89.42 43.15 -37.43
C GLY A 58 89.90 41.69 -37.41
N THR A 59 89.92 40.99 -36.26
CA THR A 59 90.66 39.71 -36.17
C THR A 59 89.84 38.50 -36.64
N GLN A 60 90.49 37.53 -37.30
CA GLN A 60 89.84 36.31 -37.81
C GLN A 60 89.15 35.49 -36.71
N ALA A 61 89.70 35.48 -35.50
CA ALA A 61 89.10 34.84 -34.32
C ALA A 61 87.81 35.54 -33.87
N GLY A 62 87.78 36.89 -33.84
CA GLY A 62 86.57 37.65 -33.49
C GLY A 62 85.44 37.48 -34.52
N LYS A 63 85.79 37.36 -35.81
CA LYS A 63 84.81 37.05 -36.88
C LYS A 63 84.17 35.67 -36.68
N LYS A 64 84.98 34.63 -36.43
CA LYS A 64 84.48 33.25 -36.16
C LYS A 64 83.61 33.18 -34.90
N LEU A 65 84.03 33.80 -33.80
CA LEU A 65 83.25 33.84 -32.57
C LEU A 65 81.90 34.55 -32.75
N THR A 66 81.86 35.64 -33.51
CA THR A 66 80.61 36.36 -33.82
C THR A 66 79.65 35.48 -34.63
N GLU A 67 80.17 34.73 -35.61
CA GLU A 67 79.33 33.86 -36.44
C GLU A 67 78.72 32.70 -35.63
N VAL A 68 79.53 32.07 -34.77
CA VAL A 68 79.05 31.03 -33.84
C VAL A 68 78.03 31.60 -32.86
N ALA A 69 78.30 32.76 -32.29
CA ALA A 69 77.39 33.44 -31.37
C ALA A 69 76.03 33.78 -32.02
N LYS A 70 76.04 34.25 -33.29
CA LYS A 70 74.81 34.53 -34.04
C LYS A 70 73.98 33.27 -34.27
N LYS A 71 74.62 32.17 -34.67
CA LYS A 71 73.97 30.87 -34.86
C LYS A 71 73.35 30.37 -33.55
N LEU A 72 74.05 30.52 -32.42
CA LEU A 72 73.53 30.13 -31.11
C LEU A 72 72.33 30.98 -30.65
N ILE A 73 72.32 32.29 -30.94
CA ILE A 73 71.17 33.15 -30.62
C ILE A 73 69.96 32.78 -31.48
N GLU A 74 70.17 32.56 -32.78
CA GLU A 74 69.13 32.14 -33.70
C GLU A 74 68.52 30.79 -33.28
N GLU A 75 69.37 29.82 -32.95
CA GLU A 75 68.94 28.52 -32.41
C GLU A 75 68.17 28.66 -31.09
N ASN A 76 68.62 29.52 -30.17
CA ASN A 76 67.90 29.77 -28.91
C ASN A 76 66.52 30.40 -29.15
N ASN A 77 66.42 31.35 -30.08
CA ASN A 77 65.16 31.99 -30.44
C ASN A 77 64.18 30.99 -31.08
N ASN A 78 64.68 30.10 -31.93
CA ASN A 78 63.90 29.02 -32.51
C ASN A 78 63.40 28.05 -31.42
N GLN A 79 64.28 27.64 -30.50
CA GLN A 79 63.91 26.79 -29.35
C GLN A 79 62.86 27.46 -28.44
N ARG A 80 62.98 28.77 -28.16
CA ARG A 80 61.97 29.51 -27.39
C ARG A 80 60.60 29.51 -28.07
N THR A 81 60.59 29.62 -29.40
CA THR A 81 59.36 29.58 -30.19
C THR A 81 58.72 28.19 -30.14
N GLU A 82 59.52 27.12 -30.26
CA GLU A 82 59.04 25.74 -30.11
C GLU A 82 58.51 25.45 -28.70
N ILE A 83 59.22 25.88 -27.65
CA ILE A 83 58.77 25.74 -26.26
C ILE A 83 57.42 26.44 -26.06
N SER A 84 57.24 27.63 -26.66
CA SER A 84 55.98 28.35 -26.56
C SER A 84 54.81 27.58 -27.21
N LYS A 85 55.04 26.97 -28.38
CA LYS A 85 54.04 26.11 -29.05
C LYS A 85 53.69 24.88 -28.21
N ILE A 86 54.70 24.20 -27.66
CA ILE A 86 54.51 23.04 -26.78
C ILE A 86 53.69 23.43 -25.55
N GLN A 87 53.92 24.61 -24.98
CA GLN A 87 53.17 25.10 -23.82
C GLN A 87 51.69 25.35 -24.16
N GLU A 88 51.41 25.91 -25.34
CA GLU A 88 50.03 26.10 -25.82
C GLU A 88 49.31 24.76 -26.04
N GLU A 89 49.98 23.79 -26.67
CA GLU A 89 49.45 22.44 -26.86
C GLU A 89 49.19 21.74 -25.51
N PHE A 90 50.11 21.87 -24.56
CA PHE A 90 49.97 21.32 -23.22
C PHE A 90 48.76 21.92 -22.48
N ASN A 91 48.57 23.23 -22.56
CA ASN A 91 47.40 23.90 -21.97
C ASN A 91 46.08 23.43 -22.63
N SER A 92 46.09 23.23 -23.94
CA SER A 92 44.93 22.67 -24.66
C SER A 92 44.60 21.24 -24.21
N LEU A 93 45.62 20.38 -24.05
CA LEU A 93 45.46 19.02 -23.54
C LEU A 93 44.94 19.00 -22.10
N GLN A 94 45.42 19.90 -21.23
CA GLN A 94 44.88 20.03 -19.87
C GLN A 94 43.40 20.40 -19.86
N ASN A 95 42.98 21.34 -20.73
CA ASN A 95 41.58 21.73 -20.87
C ASN A 95 40.71 20.56 -21.35
N LEU A 96 41.19 19.79 -22.33
CA LEU A 96 40.51 18.58 -22.80
C LEU A 96 40.40 17.51 -21.71
N ALA A 97 41.47 17.29 -20.94
CA ALA A 97 41.46 16.35 -19.82
C ALA A 97 40.47 16.77 -18.73
N SER A 98 40.38 18.06 -18.41
CA SER A 98 39.40 18.59 -17.47
C SER A 98 37.96 18.34 -17.95
N LYS A 99 37.66 18.69 -19.20
CA LYS A 99 36.34 18.44 -19.81
C LYS A 99 35.98 16.95 -19.83
N SER A 100 36.95 16.09 -20.12
CA SER A 100 36.77 14.63 -20.09
C SER A 100 36.44 14.14 -18.68
N ARG A 101 37.17 14.60 -17.65
CA ARG A 101 36.90 14.27 -16.24
C ARG A 101 35.49 14.67 -15.81
N ASP A 102 35.03 15.86 -16.20
CA ASP A 102 33.68 16.33 -15.89
C ASP A 102 32.60 15.50 -16.61
N ASN A 103 32.84 15.10 -17.85
CA ASN A 103 31.95 14.20 -18.59
C ASN A 103 31.86 12.82 -17.91
N ILE A 104 32.99 12.26 -17.50
CA ILE A 104 33.04 11.00 -16.75
C ILE A 104 32.23 11.10 -15.45
N LYS A 105 32.39 12.18 -14.67
CA LYS A 105 31.60 12.42 -13.45
C LYS A 105 30.09 12.47 -13.73
N ARG A 106 29.67 13.18 -14.78
CA ARG A 106 28.25 13.23 -15.18
C ARG A 106 27.71 11.85 -15.56
N LYS A 107 28.47 11.07 -16.34
CA LYS A 107 28.09 9.69 -16.70
C LYS A 107 28.02 8.77 -15.48
N GLN A 108 28.96 8.88 -14.55
CA GLN A 108 28.92 8.13 -13.28
C GLN A 108 27.66 8.45 -12.48
N GLN A 109 27.26 9.73 -12.39
CA GLN A 109 26.02 10.12 -11.74
C GLN A 109 24.78 9.53 -12.45
N GLN A 110 24.76 9.54 -13.78
CA GLN A 110 23.67 8.94 -14.56
C GLN A 110 23.55 7.43 -14.28
N VAL A 111 24.67 6.72 -14.20
CA VAL A 111 24.70 5.29 -13.86
C VAL A 111 24.21 5.04 -12.44
N GLN A 112 24.62 5.84 -11.46
CA GLN A 112 24.13 5.73 -10.08
C GLN A 112 22.62 5.95 -10.01
N ASN A 113 22.09 6.96 -10.69
CA ASN A 113 20.66 7.22 -10.78
C ASN A 113 19.90 6.05 -11.44
N MET A 114 20.48 5.45 -12.48
CA MET A 114 19.91 4.28 -13.14
C MET A 114 19.89 3.05 -12.22
N MET A 115 20.95 2.81 -11.46
CA MET A 115 20.98 1.73 -10.48
C MET A 115 19.96 1.91 -9.35
N ALA A 116 19.76 3.14 -8.88
CA ALA A 116 18.72 3.45 -7.89
C ALA A 116 17.31 3.15 -8.44
N ARG A 117 17.03 3.54 -9.69
CA ARG A 117 15.76 3.22 -10.38
C ARG A 117 15.58 1.71 -10.57
N TYR A 118 16.63 1.00 -10.94
CA TYR A 118 16.59 -0.46 -11.10
C TYR A 118 16.26 -1.18 -9.78
N LYS A 119 16.83 -0.71 -8.66
CA LYS A 119 16.51 -1.24 -7.33
C LYS A 119 15.03 -1.05 -6.97
N LEU A 120 14.46 0.13 -7.28
CA LEU A 120 13.04 0.40 -7.07
C LEU A 120 12.15 -0.53 -7.92
N LEU A 121 12.48 -0.69 -9.20
CA LEU A 121 11.75 -1.61 -10.09
C LEU A 121 11.76 -3.05 -9.58
N ARG A 122 12.89 -3.53 -9.05
CA ARG A 122 12.97 -4.86 -8.43
C ARG A 122 12.09 -4.99 -7.18
N GLN A 123 12.04 -3.95 -6.34
CA GLN A 123 11.14 -3.95 -5.18
C GLN A 123 9.67 -3.99 -5.60
N GLN A 124 9.27 -3.20 -6.59
CA GLN A 124 7.91 -3.20 -7.14
C GLN A 124 7.56 -4.56 -7.75
N GLN A 125 8.47 -5.18 -8.49
CA GLN A 125 8.25 -6.51 -9.07
C GLN A 125 8.03 -7.58 -7.99
N GLN A 126 8.73 -7.47 -6.85
CA GLN A 126 8.55 -8.38 -5.73
C GLN A 126 7.20 -8.20 -5.03
N GLN A 127 6.77 -6.95 -4.82
CA GLN A 127 5.43 -6.64 -4.30
C GLN A 127 4.32 -7.18 -5.22
N ILE A 128 4.46 -7.04 -6.53
CA ILE A 128 3.49 -7.59 -7.50
C ILE A 128 3.43 -9.11 -7.36
N LYS A 129 4.57 -9.79 -7.22
CA LYS A 129 4.61 -11.25 -7.05
C LYS A 129 3.89 -11.69 -5.77
N GLU A 130 4.09 -10.98 -4.67
CA GLU A 130 3.39 -11.24 -3.41
C GLU A 130 1.87 -11.05 -3.57
N LEU A 131 1.43 -9.95 -4.20
CA LEU A 131 0.01 -9.71 -4.46
C LEU A 131 -0.61 -10.80 -5.35
N MET A 132 0.11 -11.24 -6.39
CA MET A 132 -0.35 -12.32 -7.26
C MET A 132 -0.57 -13.64 -6.50
N THR A 133 0.19 -13.90 -5.43
CA THR A 133 -0.03 -15.11 -4.60
C THR A 133 -1.30 -15.04 -3.77
N MET A 134 -1.83 -13.85 -3.46
CA MET A 134 -3.06 -13.68 -2.67
C MET A 134 -4.35 -13.75 -3.51
N ILE A 135 -4.25 -13.55 -4.83
CA ILE A 135 -5.43 -13.56 -5.72
C ILE A 135 -6.21 -14.89 -5.66
N PRO A 136 -5.57 -16.07 -5.76
CA PRO A 136 -6.29 -17.34 -5.75
C PRO A 136 -7.05 -17.57 -4.43
N ASP A 137 -6.44 -17.24 -3.30
CA ASP A 137 -7.05 -17.38 -1.98
C ASP A 137 -8.29 -16.48 -1.86
N ASN A 138 -8.19 -15.23 -2.33
CA ASN A 138 -9.31 -14.30 -2.35
C ASN A 138 -10.43 -14.75 -3.29
N GLU A 139 -10.11 -15.28 -4.47
CA GLU A 139 -11.09 -15.85 -5.40
C GLU A 139 -11.81 -17.06 -4.79
N GLN A 140 -11.09 -17.91 -4.05
CA GLN A 140 -11.67 -19.05 -3.36
C GLN A 140 -12.59 -18.61 -2.23
N GLN A 141 -12.19 -17.63 -1.41
CA GLN A 141 -13.03 -17.05 -0.37
C GLN A 141 -14.33 -16.46 -0.95
N LEU A 142 -14.24 -15.75 -2.08
CA LEU A 142 -15.40 -15.19 -2.77
C LEU A 142 -16.38 -16.28 -3.23
N LYS A 143 -15.88 -17.41 -3.77
CA LYS A 143 -16.72 -18.56 -4.15
C LYS A 143 -17.43 -19.17 -2.95
N THR A 144 -16.74 -19.31 -1.82
CA THR A 144 -17.34 -19.83 -0.58
C THR A 144 -18.45 -18.91 -0.07
N LEU A 145 -18.21 -17.59 -0.02
CA LEU A 145 -19.21 -16.61 0.41
C LEU A 145 -20.42 -16.59 -0.53
N THR A 146 -20.20 -16.73 -1.84
CA THR A 146 -21.31 -16.80 -2.82
C THR A 146 -22.18 -18.02 -2.57
N THR A 147 -21.56 -19.19 -2.36
CA THR A 147 -22.29 -20.42 -2.03
C THR A 147 -23.08 -20.28 -0.73
N GLN A 148 -22.49 -19.68 0.31
CA GLN A 148 -23.17 -19.44 1.58
C GLN A 148 -24.36 -18.50 1.43
N LYS A 149 -24.21 -17.43 0.64
CA LYS A 149 -25.29 -16.49 0.34
C LYS A 149 -26.45 -17.20 -0.38
N ASP A 150 -26.15 -18.02 -1.38
CA ASP A 150 -27.19 -18.75 -2.13
C ASP A 150 -27.94 -19.75 -1.24
N GLN A 151 -27.23 -20.41 -0.31
CA GLN A 151 -27.85 -21.28 0.69
C GLN A 151 -28.77 -20.49 1.63
N GLN A 152 -28.32 -19.33 2.11
CA GLN A 152 -29.14 -18.46 2.96
C GLN A 152 -30.38 -17.96 2.22
N GLN A 153 -30.27 -17.60 0.94
CA GLN A 153 -31.41 -17.15 0.15
C GLN A 153 -32.47 -18.25 0.01
N LYS A 154 -32.05 -19.51 -0.23
CA LYS A 154 -33.00 -20.65 -0.27
C LYS A 154 -33.76 -20.81 1.05
N ILE A 155 -33.07 -20.68 2.18
CA ILE A 155 -33.71 -20.76 3.50
C ILE A 155 -34.72 -19.61 3.68
N ILE A 156 -34.38 -18.39 3.26
CA ILE A 156 -35.29 -17.24 3.31
C ILE A 156 -36.54 -17.51 2.46
N ASP A 157 -36.36 -18.03 1.24
CA ASP A 157 -37.47 -18.33 0.33
C ASP A 157 -38.40 -19.41 0.92
N GLU A 158 -37.83 -20.47 1.51
CA GLU A 158 -38.60 -21.51 2.23
C GLU A 158 -39.36 -20.96 3.43
N LEU A 159 -38.74 -20.07 4.22
CA LEU A 159 -39.39 -19.43 5.36
C LEU A 159 -40.55 -18.53 4.91
N ASN A 160 -40.37 -17.76 3.84
CA ASN A 160 -41.42 -16.92 3.28
C ASN A 160 -42.61 -17.74 2.79
N LEU A 161 -42.35 -18.90 2.17
CA LEU A 161 -43.41 -19.83 1.77
C LEU A 161 -44.21 -20.31 2.99
N LYS A 162 -43.53 -20.77 4.04
CA LYS A 162 -44.19 -21.20 5.29
C LYS A 162 -44.97 -20.08 5.96
N ILE A 163 -44.48 -18.85 5.91
CA ILE A 163 -45.21 -17.67 6.43
C ILE A 163 -46.51 -17.46 5.63
N ALA A 164 -46.46 -17.57 4.30
CA ALA A 164 -47.64 -17.43 3.45
C ALA A 164 -48.66 -18.55 3.70
N GLU A 165 -48.21 -19.80 3.83
CA GLU A 165 -49.07 -20.94 4.18
C GLU A 165 -49.76 -20.75 5.53
N ASN A 166 -48.99 -20.35 6.56
CA ASN A 166 -49.53 -20.09 7.88
C ASN A 166 -50.54 -18.92 7.88
N LYS A 167 -50.31 -17.89 7.06
CA LYS A 167 -51.25 -16.79 6.90
C LYS A 167 -52.62 -17.28 6.39
N ILE A 168 -52.63 -18.16 5.39
CA ILE A 168 -53.87 -18.77 4.86
C ILE A 168 -54.58 -19.59 5.95
N ILE A 169 -53.83 -20.36 6.74
CA ILE A 169 -54.39 -21.14 7.86
C ILE A 169 -55.06 -20.22 8.88
N ILE A 170 -54.40 -19.12 9.26
CA ILE A 170 -54.93 -18.12 10.21
C ILE A 170 -56.20 -17.45 9.66
N GLU A 171 -56.21 -17.08 8.37
CA GLU A 171 -57.38 -16.50 7.72
C GLU A 171 -58.57 -17.46 7.73
N ASN A 172 -58.35 -18.74 7.40
CA ASN A 172 -59.39 -19.77 7.46
C ASN A 172 -59.91 -20.00 8.89
N GLN A 173 -59.02 -20.04 9.88
CA GLN A 173 -59.41 -20.13 11.29
C GLN A 173 -60.24 -18.91 11.72
N THR A 174 -59.91 -17.72 11.23
CA THR A 174 -60.66 -16.49 11.52
C THR A 174 -62.07 -16.56 10.94
N ILE A 175 -62.23 -17.04 9.71
CA ILE A 175 -63.55 -17.26 9.07
C ILE A 175 -64.37 -18.28 9.87
N ASN A 176 -63.76 -19.43 10.23
CA ASN A 176 -64.44 -20.46 11.03
C ASN A 176 -64.90 -19.92 12.39
N ASN A 177 -64.06 -19.12 13.05
CA ASN A 177 -64.42 -18.47 14.32
C ASN A 177 -65.57 -17.47 14.16
N ALA A 178 -65.60 -16.72 13.06
CA ALA A 178 -66.71 -15.81 12.75
C ALA A 178 -68.02 -16.59 12.50
N GLN A 179 -67.95 -17.72 11.79
CA GLN A 179 -69.11 -18.59 11.57
C GLN A 179 -69.63 -19.20 12.88
N LEU A 180 -68.73 -19.67 13.75
CA LEU A 180 -69.11 -20.20 15.06
C LEU A 180 -69.81 -19.15 15.94
N ARG A 181 -69.33 -17.90 15.92
CA ARG A 181 -70.00 -16.79 16.63
C ARG A 181 -71.43 -16.59 16.14
N LYS A 182 -71.64 -16.60 14.82
CA LYS A 182 -72.98 -16.47 14.24
C LYS A 182 -73.92 -17.59 14.70
N ILE A 183 -73.44 -18.84 14.77
CA ILE A 183 -74.26 -19.97 15.26
C ILE A 183 -74.64 -19.78 16.73
N ILE A 184 -73.74 -19.24 17.56
CA ILE A 184 -74.04 -18.92 18.96
C ILE A 184 -75.13 -17.85 19.02
N ASP A 185 -74.98 -16.75 18.27
CA ASP A 185 -75.98 -15.67 18.23
C ASP A 185 -77.36 -16.17 17.74
N ASP A 186 -77.38 -17.06 16.73
CA ASP A 186 -78.60 -17.69 16.22
C ASP A 186 -79.24 -18.59 17.29
N ASN A 187 -78.45 -19.36 18.05
CA ASN A 187 -78.94 -20.18 19.17
C ASN A 187 -79.51 -19.33 20.30
N ASP A 188 -78.84 -18.24 20.69
CA ASP A 188 -79.33 -17.32 21.72
C ASP A 188 -80.69 -16.73 21.30
N THR A 189 -80.86 -16.42 20.01
CA THR A 189 -82.13 -15.94 19.45
C THR A 189 -83.24 -17.00 19.54
N ILE A 190 -82.91 -18.26 19.24
CA ILE A 190 -83.84 -19.40 19.37
C ILE A 190 -84.25 -19.60 20.84
N GLU A 191 -83.30 -19.55 21.78
CA GLU A 191 -83.59 -19.66 23.21
C GLU A 191 -84.50 -18.55 23.70
N GLN A 192 -84.27 -17.31 23.25
CA GLN A 192 -85.17 -16.19 23.55
C GLN A 192 -86.59 -16.42 23.00
N GLY A 193 -86.72 -16.85 21.75
CA GLY A 193 -88.01 -17.17 21.15
C GLY A 193 -88.74 -18.32 21.85
N LEU A 194 -88.03 -19.37 22.24
CA LEU A 194 -88.57 -20.47 23.04
C LEU A 194 -89.08 -20.00 24.40
N ASN A 195 -88.31 -19.17 25.10
CA ASN A 195 -88.71 -18.59 26.39
C ASN A 195 -89.95 -17.68 26.24
N GLU A 196 -90.05 -16.91 25.16
CA GLU A 196 -91.23 -16.10 24.89
C GLU A 196 -92.47 -16.97 24.63
N ILE A 197 -92.35 -18.05 23.84
CA ILE A 197 -93.44 -19.00 23.60
C ILE A 197 -93.88 -19.67 24.91
N LEU A 198 -92.92 -20.14 25.72
CA LEU A 198 -93.20 -20.73 27.03
C LEU A 198 -93.96 -19.75 27.93
N SER A 199 -93.57 -18.47 27.95
CA SER A 199 -94.27 -17.45 28.74
C SER A 199 -95.71 -17.19 28.29
N LYS A 200 -96.01 -17.37 26.99
CA LYS A 200 -97.36 -17.18 26.41
C LYS A 200 -98.23 -18.43 26.46
N THR A 201 -97.63 -19.62 26.58
CA THR A 201 -98.33 -20.92 26.58
C THR A 201 -98.49 -21.51 27.97
N GLN A 202 -97.92 -20.88 29.00
CA GLN A 202 -98.10 -21.29 30.39
C GLN A 202 -99.58 -21.06 30.79
N PRO A 203 -100.34 -22.13 31.13
CA PRO A 203 -101.70 -21.94 31.59
C PRO A 203 -101.68 -21.12 32.89
N PRO A 204 -102.67 -20.23 33.13
CA PRO A 204 -102.76 -19.54 34.40
C PRO A 204 -102.75 -20.60 35.50
N ALA A 205 -101.87 -20.42 36.48
CA ALA A 205 -101.72 -21.35 37.60
C ALA A 205 -103.11 -21.78 38.07
N PRO A 206 -103.43 -23.09 38.08
CA PRO A 206 -104.75 -23.54 38.47
C PRO A 206 -105.02 -22.98 39.86
N LYS A 207 -106.12 -22.21 40.01
CA LYS A 207 -106.62 -21.82 41.33
C LYS A 207 -106.83 -23.11 42.11
N ILE A 208 -105.90 -23.43 43.01
CA ILE A 208 -105.99 -24.59 43.89
C ILE A 208 -107.27 -24.39 44.69
N ARG A 209 -108.31 -25.16 44.35
CA ARG A 209 -109.50 -25.25 45.20
C ARG A 209 -109.08 -25.99 46.46
N LEU A 210 -108.94 -25.25 47.54
CA LEU A 210 -108.76 -25.80 48.88
C LEU A 210 -109.97 -26.69 49.20
N TYR A 211 -109.74 -27.98 49.47
CA TYR A 211 -110.74 -28.84 50.07
C TYR A 211 -110.49 -28.81 51.58
N ASN A 212 -111.44 -28.26 52.36
CA ASN A 212 -111.30 -28.08 53.82
C ASN A 212 -109.98 -27.41 54.27
N GLY A 213 -109.51 -26.39 53.54
CA GLY A 213 -108.35 -25.58 53.96
C GLY A 213 -106.97 -26.22 53.78
N LYS A 214 -106.85 -27.36 53.07
CA LYS A 214 -105.57 -28.03 52.77
C LYS A 214 -105.37 -28.22 51.26
N SER A 215 -104.11 -28.23 50.80
CA SER A 215 -103.79 -28.48 49.39
C SER A 215 -103.96 -29.96 49.03
N VAL A 216 -104.26 -30.25 47.76
CA VAL A 216 -104.43 -31.63 47.27
C VAL A 216 -103.14 -32.45 47.44
N GLU A 217 -101.96 -31.81 47.38
CA GLU A 217 -100.68 -32.45 47.70
C GLU A 217 -100.61 -32.94 49.15
N GLN A 218 -101.12 -32.19 50.12
CA GLN A 218 -101.14 -32.63 51.53
C GLN A 218 -102.01 -33.88 51.74
N VAL A 219 -103.14 -33.98 51.04
CA VAL A 219 -104.03 -35.15 51.12
C VAL A 219 -103.40 -36.40 50.50
N LEU A 220 -102.64 -36.24 49.41
CA LEU A 220 -101.93 -37.34 48.75
C LEU A 220 -100.71 -37.82 49.55
N THR A 221 -100.01 -36.92 50.25
CA THR A 221 -98.85 -37.28 51.06
C THR A 221 -99.26 -38.02 52.34
N ASP A 222 -100.41 -37.68 52.95
CA ASP A 222 -100.94 -38.35 54.14
C ASP A 222 -101.51 -39.75 53.84
N ALA A 223 -101.94 -40.02 52.60
CA ALA A 223 -102.46 -41.32 52.18
C ALA A 223 -101.37 -42.34 51.79
N LEU A 224 -100.13 -41.89 51.52
CA LEU A 224 -99.05 -42.72 50.97
C LEU A 224 -97.99 -43.15 51.99
N LEU A 225 -98.14 -42.80 53.28
CA LEU A 225 -97.17 -43.14 54.32
C LEU A 225 -97.80 -44.02 55.41
N LYS A 226 -97.80 -45.35 55.19
CA LYS A 226 -97.32 -46.39 56.13
C LYS A 226 -97.47 -47.82 55.56
N PRO A 227 -96.64 -48.79 55.98
CA PRO A 227 -95.79 -49.57 55.06
C PRO A 227 -95.89 -51.10 55.25
N GLU A 228 -95.32 -51.86 54.32
CA GLU A 228 -94.71 -53.20 54.50
C GLU A 228 -94.12 -53.59 53.12
N GLU A 229 -92.79 -53.56 52.94
CA GLU A 229 -91.85 -54.69 53.14
C GLU A 229 -92.26 -55.96 52.37
N ASP A 230 -91.66 -56.24 51.21
CA ASP A 230 -90.65 -57.31 51.07
C ASP A 230 -90.16 -57.55 49.63
N MET A 231 -88.84 -57.76 49.52
CA MET A 231 -88.13 -58.74 48.69
C MET A 231 -88.61 -59.12 47.27
N LYS A 232 -87.81 -58.79 46.22
CA LYS A 232 -86.91 -59.73 45.49
C LYS A 232 -86.48 -59.23 44.10
N SER A 233 -85.15 -59.17 43.94
CA SER A 233 -84.29 -59.61 42.83
C SER A 233 -84.87 -59.82 41.40
N LYS A 234 -84.21 -59.23 40.39
CA LYS A 234 -83.24 -59.90 39.46
C LYS A 234 -82.86 -58.98 38.26
N GLN A 235 -81.56 -58.67 38.15
CA GLN A 235 -80.64 -58.76 36.97
C GLN A 235 -81.04 -58.18 35.56
N PRO A 236 -80.11 -57.96 34.59
CA PRO A 236 -78.62 -57.99 34.63
C PRO A 236 -77.87 -56.92 33.76
N MET A 237 -76.54 -57.06 33.74
CA MET A 237 -75.55 -56.88 32.64
C MET A 237 -74.81 -55.54 32.37
N ASN A 238 -73.48 -55.62 32.60
CA ASN A 238 -72.35 -55.35 31.71
C ASN A 238 -72.22 -54.00 30.97
N ALA A 239 -71.15 -53.25 31.26
CA ALA A 239 -69.94 -53.22 30.42
C ALA A 239 -68.86 -52.25 30.98
N THR A 240 -67.78 -52.87 31.46
CA THR A 240 -66.36 -52.52 31.36
C THR A 240 -65.95 -51.06 31.06
N LYS A 241 -65.43 -50.37 32.07
CA LYS A 241 -64.55 -49.20 31.95
C LYS A 241 -63.08 -49.65 31.96
N VAL A 242 -62.34 -49.32 30.90
CA VAL A 242 -60.87 -49.28 30.90
C VAL A 242 -60.43 -47.98 30.25
N SER A 243 -59.74 -47.11 31.00
CA SER A 243 -58.63 -46.35 30.42
C SER A 243 -57.60 -46.02 31.51
N LYS A 244 -56.36 -46.35 31.19
CA LYS A 244 -55.18 -46.29 32.06
C LYS A 244 -54.69 -44.84 32.18
N LYS A 245 -54.55 -44.37 33.42
CA LYS A 245 -53.63 -43.29 33.81
C LYS A 245 -52.33 -43.92 34.29
N LYS A 246 -51.20 -43.53 33.68
CA LYS A 246 -49.88 -43.24 34.29
C LYS A 246 -48.91 -42.97 33.12
N THR A 247 -48.59 -41.71 32.86
CA THR A 247 -47.43 -40.96 33.39
C THR A 247 -46.11 -41.55 32.91
N VAL A 248 -45.30 -40.75 32.21
CA VAL A 248 -43.82 -40.72 32.27
C VAL A 248 -43.41 -39.41 31.58
N GLU A 249 -43.11 -38.42 32.41
CA GLU A 249 -42.10 -37.39 32.14
C GLU A 249 -40.75 -38.07 31.89
N GLN A 250 -39.85 -37.39 31.17
CA GLN A 250 -38.43 -37.73 30.88
C GLN A 250 -38.17 -38.22 29.46
N ILE A 251 -38.00 -37.27 28.53
CA ILE A 251 -36.84 -37.25 27.61
C ILE A 251 -36.43 -35.78 27.46
N ILE A 252 -35.66 -35.28 28.43
CA ILE A 252 -34.68 -34.21 28.20
C ILE A 252 -33.33 -34.90 28.35
N SER A 253 -32.69 -35.18 27.23
CA SER A 253 -31.25 -35.42 27.21
C SER A 253 -30.68 -35.15 25.81
N ALA A 254 -29.60 -34.38 25.83
CA ALA A 254 -28.48 -34.44 24.88
C ALA A 254 -28.69 -33.81 23.49
N THR A 255 -28.29 -32.53 23.36
CA THR A 255 -27.10 -32.17 22.55
C THR A 255 -26.80 -30.67 22.72
N ALA A 256 -26.11 -30.34 23.81
CA ALA A 256 -25.30 -29.14 23.91
C ALA A 256 -23.85 -29.62 24.09
N SER A 257 -23.02 -29.34 23.09
CA SER A 257 -21.54 -29.41 23.03
C SER A 257 -21.07 -30.21 21.81
N GLN A 258 -20.77 -29.51 20.72
CA GLN A 258 -19.58 -29.69 19.87
C GLN A 258 -19.63 -28.67 18.73
N HIS A 259 -18.91 -27.56 18.90
CA HIS A 259 -18.19 -26.83 17.84
C HIS A 259 -17.27 -25.81 18.50
N HIS A 260 -16.07 -26.29 18.83
CA HIS A 260 -14.82 -25.53 18.76
C HIS A 260 -13.99 -26.16 17.65
#